data_AF-A0A847CRY2-F1
#
_entry.id   AF-A0A847CRY2-F1
#
_cell.length_a   1.000
_cell.length_b   1.000
_cell.length_c   1.000
_cell.angle_alpha   90.00
_cell.angle_beta   90.00
_cell.angle_gamma   90.00
#
_symmetry.space_group_name_H-M   'P 1'
#
loop_
_entity.id
_entity.type
_entity.pdbx_description
1 polymer ?
#
loop_
_entity_poly.entity_id
_entity_poly.type
_entity_poly.pdbx_seq_one_letter_code
_entity_poly.pdbx_strand_id
1 'polypeptide(L)'
;MSTHHTHNDLHSEQGGLPGEHPGRAKNPVIKVRDLAWLEFEKPDLAGAEIFGHAFGFATSYKDSDELHLRGTMPGSPAVIVRRGSKSRFTGPAFLAADDADLFTLASHLDTTVASLPENLGGLTVDTLAPSGARVRVVSGVHQLPALQSQRPLVYNVGGKIARENATQRPPREPAKVERLGHVVLQTTRYQQALDWYLQNLGLLVSDFLYYEGQRSKGPTMSFIRCDRGSEAADHHTLAMTLGPRTRYVHSAYQVADLDSLAAGGEFLKDAGFNRSWGIGRHIQGSQIFDYWRDDKGFLVEHFTDGDMFDNTLEPGWEAMTASGLAQWGPPASADFLGLKPGKEAFAEARSIISALRKSDNEFDLARLRGLLKVAQS
;
A
#
# COMPACT_ATOMS: atom_id res chain seq x y z
N MET A 1 17.31 -30.17 -25.84
CA MET A 1 17.31 -28.68 -25.82
C MET A 1 15.86 -28.26 -26.02
N SER A 2 15.14 -28.08 -24.92
CA SER A 2 13.73 -27.71 -24.94
C SER A 2 13.63 -26.21 -25.20
N THR A 3 12.94 -25.85 -26.27
CA THR A 3 12.67 -24.48 -26.69
C THR A 3 11.67 -23.86 -25.72
N HIS A 4 12.19 -23.06 -24.78
CA HIS A 4 11.38 -22.11 -24.02
C HIS A 4 10.72 -21.15 -25.01
N HIS A 5 9.41 -21.27 -25.19
CA HIS A 5 8.62 -20.26 -25.86
C HIS A 5 8.54 -19.03 -24.94
N THR A 6 9.25 -17.99 -25.34
CA THR A 6 9.27 -16.65 -24.77
C THR A 6 7.90 -15.97 -24.85
N HIS A 7 7.38 -15.63 -23.65
CA HIS A 7 6.44 -14.55 -23.32
C HIS A 7 5.19 -14.37 -24.21
N ASN A 8 4.11 -15.07 -23.85
CA ASN A 8 2.75 -14.67 -24.23
C ASN A 8 2.14 -13.90 -23.05
N ASP A 9 1.87 -12.60 -23.23
CA ASP A 9 0.86 -11.74 -22.57
C ASP A 9 0.15 -12.30 -21.31
N LEU A 10 0.90 -12.58 -20.25
CA LEU A 10 0.34 -13.11 -19.02
C LEU A 10 0.77 -12.20 -17.88
N HIS A 11 -0.16 -11.29 -17.52
CA HIS A 11 -0.22 -10.61 -16.23
C HIS A 11 0.17 -11.53 -15.05
N SER A 12 -0.11 -12.83 -15.16
CA SER A 12 0.46 -13.89 -14.33
C SER A 12 0.58 -15.19 -15.13
N GLU A 13 1.68 -15.94 -14.93
CA GLU A 13 1.88 -17.27 -15.54
C GLU A 13 0.73 -18.25 -15.26
N GLN A 14 -0.03 -18.03 -14.19
CA GLN A 14 -1.21 -18.81 -13.84
C GLN A 14 -2.42 -17.91 -13.59
N GLY A 15 -3.56 -18.25 -14.20
CA GLY A 15 -4.87 -17.65 -13.89
C GLY A 15 -5.61 -18.44 -12.81
N GLY A 16 -6.81 -17.96 -12.45
CA GLY A 16 -7.71 -18.67 -11.54
C GLY A 16 -8.23 -20.00 -12.14
N LEU A 17 -8.36 -21.02 -11.29
CA LEU A 17 -8.98 -22.31 -11.62
C LEU A 17 -10.49 -22.30 -11.31
N PRO A 18 -11.28 -23.20 -11.92
CA PRO A 18 -12.70 -23.31 -11.60
C PRO A 18 -12.94 -23.53 -10.10
N GLY A 19 -13.79 -22.68 -9.51
CA GLY A 19 -14.12 -22.73 -8.08
C GLY A 19 -13.16 -21.95 -7.17
N GLU A 20 -12.08 -21.38 -7.70
CA GLU A 20 -11.24 -20.44 -6.94
C GLU A 20 -11.92 -19.08 -6.78
N HIS A 21 -11.38 -18.29 -5.86
CA HIS A 21 -11.93 -16.99 -5.54
C HIS A 21 -11.89 -16.05 -6.76
N PRO A 22 -13.00 -15.41 -7.17
CA PRO A 22 -13.07 -14.64 -8.42
C PRO A 22 -12.32 -13.30 -8.36
N GLY A 23 -11.94 -12.84 -7.16
CA GLY A 23 -11.22 -11.58 -6.98
C GLY A 23 -12.05 -10.33 -7.24
N ARG A 24 -13.37 -10.47 -7.38
CA ARG A 24 -14.31 -9.36 -7.57
C ARG A 24 -15.70 -9.73 -7.09
N ALA A 25 -16.46 -8.75 -6.60
CA ALA A 25 -17.89 -8.91 -6.33
C ALA A 25 -18.70 -8.62 -7.61
N LYS A 26 -19.78 -9.38 -7.85
CA LYS A 26 -20.63 -9.18 -9.04
C LYS A 26 -21.39 -7.85 -9.00
N ASN A 27 -21.94 -7.51 -7.84
CA ASN A 27 -22.71 -6.30 -7.60
C ASN A 27 -22.22 -5.66 -6.28
N PRO A 28 -21.12 -4.91 -6.30
CA PRO A 28 -20.66 -4.21 -5.11
C PRO A 28 -21.62 -3.09 -4.71
N VAL A 29 -21.62 -2.72 -3.43
CA VAL A 29 -22.50 -1.67 -2.86
C VAL A 29 -22.16 -0.31 -3.46
N ILE A 30 -20.88 0.06 -3.44
CA ILE A 30 -20.33 1.24 -4.12
C ILE A 30 -18.99 0.89 -4.79
N LYS A 31 -18.42 1.83 -5.53
CA LYS A 31 -17.05 1.72 -6.08
C LYS A 31 -16.22 2.93 -5.65
N VAL A 32 -15.23 2.70 -4.80
CA VAL A 32 -14.28 3.76 -4.42
C VAL A 32 -13.26 4.00 -5.52
N ARG A 33 -12.83 5.25 -5.68
CA ARG A 33 -11.97 5.69 -6.78
C ARG A 33 -10.48 5.63 -6.47
N ASP A 34 -10.12 5.84 -5.21
CA ASP A 34 -8.73 5.84 -4.71
C ASP A 34 -8.71 5.83 -3.17
N LEU A 35 -7.52 5.82 -2.56
CA LEU A 35 -7.31 6.30 -1.20
C LEU A 35 -7.40 7.83 -1.15
N ALA A 36 -8.12 8.36 -0.17
CA ALA A 36 -8.12 9.79 0.13
C ALA A 36 -6.91 10.16 0.99
N TRP A 37 -6.66 9.43 2.08
CA TRP A 37 -5.49 9.59 2.96
C TRP A 37 -5.34 8.40 3.91
N LEU A 38 -4.23 8.37 4.65
CA LEU A 38 -3.99 7.45 5.76
C LEU A 38 -3.97 8.18 7.09
N GLU A 39 -4.57 7.59 8.13
CA GLU A 39 -4.64 8.20 9.47
C GLU A 39 -3.74 7.47 10.46
N PHE A 40 -2.95 8.25 11.19
CA PHE A 40 -2.04 7.77 12.23
C PHE A 40 -2.23 8.59 13.52
N GLU A 41 -1.84 8.00 14.63
CA GLU A 41 -1.57 8.72 15.86
C GLU A 41 -0.09 8.67 16.20
N LYS A 42 0.46 9.77 16.70
CA LYS A 42 1.83 9.87 17.21
C LYS A 42 1.90 10.81 18.42
N PRO A 43 2.78 10.54 19.40
CA PRO A 43 3.00 11.45 20.52
C PRO A 43 3.76 12.73 20.12
N ASP A 44 4.61 12.63 19.09
CA ASP A 44 5.47 13.71 18.62
C ASP A 44 5.12 14.08 17.18
N LEU A 45 4.29 15.13 17.03
CA LEU A 45 3.92 15.67 15.71
C LEU A 45 5.08 16.41 15.05
N ALA A 46 5.99 17.03 15.82
CA ALA A 46 7.12 17.76 15.26
C ALA A 46 8.13 16.79 14.64
N GLY A 47 8.44 15.69 15.32
CA GLY A 47 9.25 14.60 14.76
C GLY A 47 8.62 13.98 13.51
N ALA A 48 7.29 13.83 13.51
CA ALA A 48 6.55 13.36 12.33
C ALA A 48 6.65 14.33 11.14
N GLU A 49 6.56 15.65 11.38
CA GLU A 49 6.72 16.68 10.34
C GLU A 49 8.15 16.69 9.78
N ILE A 50 9.18 16.60 10.64
CA ILE A 50 10.59 16.55 10.24
C ILE A 50 10.85 15.34 9.32
N PHE A 51 10.41 14.15 9.72
CA PHE A 51 10.50 12.97 8.88
C PHE A 51 9.70 13.14 7.59
N GLY A 52 8.48 13.66 7.68
CA GLY A 52 7.61 13.89 6.53
C GLY A 52 8.26 14.78 5.47
N HIS A 53 8.90 15.88 5.86
CA HIS A 53 9.62 16.76 4.94
C HIS A 53 10.86 16.11 4.35
N ALA A 54 11.63 15.38 5.16
CA ALA A 54 12.80 14.65 4.68
C ALA A 54 12.42 13.54 3.68
N PHE A 55 11.29 12.88 3.92
CA PHE A 55 10.70 11.88 3.02
C PHE A 55 10.04 12.52 1.79
N GLY A 56 9.81 13.83 1.77
CA GLY A 56 9.37 14.58 0.59
C GLY A 56 7.90 14.99 0.56
N PHE A 57 7.19 14.93 1.68
CA PHE A 57 5.87 15.55 1.81
C PHE A 57 5.96 17.06 2.05
N ALA A 58 4.89 17.77 1.71
CA ALA A 58 4.63 19.13 2.19
C ALA A 58 3.57 19.13 3.31
N THR A 59 3.65 20.09 4.23
CA THR A 59 2.59 20.32 5.23
C THR A 59 1.45 21.11 4.60
N SER A 60 0.22 20.60 4.66
CA SER A 60 -0.98 21.31 4.21
C SER A 60 -1.77 21.96 5.34
N TYR A 61 -1.68 21.40 6.54
CA TYR A 61 -2.35 21.89 7.73
C TYR A 61 -1.58 21.42 8.97
N LYS A 62 -1.52 22.25 10.01
CA LYS A 62 -1.07 21.82 11.33
C LYS A 62 -1.61 22.70 12.43
N ASP A 63 -1.85 22.10 13.59
CA ASP A 63 -2.13 22.77 14.85
C ASP A 63 -1.47 22.02 16.03
N SER A 64 -1.97 22.23 17.25
CA SER A 64 -1.46 21.55 18.45
C SER A 64 -1.70 20.04 18.46
N ASP A 65 -2.71 19.55 17.75
CA ASP A 65 -3.26 18.19 17.90
C ASP A 65 -3.30 17.41 16.59
N GLU A 66 -3.07 18.05 15.44
CA GLU A 66 -3.12 17.41 14.14
C GLU A 66 -2.08 17.98 13.16
N LEU A 67 -1.54 17.11 12.30
CA LEU A 67 -0.63 17.41 11.21
C LEU A 67 -1.14 16.73 9.94
N HIS A 68 -1.30 17.49 8.86
CA HIS A 68 -1.64 16.97 7.54
C HIS A 68 -0.44 17.11 6.60
N LEU A 69 -0.04 16.00 6.02
CA LEU A 69 1.02 15.90 5.02
C LEU A 69 0.40 15.56 3.68
N ARG A 70 0.90 16.17 2.60
CA ARG A 70 0.40 15.98 1.24
C ARG A 70 1.52 15.83 0.22
N GLY A 71 1.17 15.24 -0.93
CA GLY A 71 2.00 15.23 -2.12
C GLY A 71 1.87 16.53 -2.94
N THR A 72 2.64 16.59 -4.03
CA THR A 72 2.69 17.75 -4.91
C THR A 72 1.57 17.81 -5.95
N MET A 73 0.93 16.69 -6.28
CA MET A 73 -0.23 16.70 -7.17
C MET A 73 -1.44 17.41 -6.50
N PRO A 74 -2.39 17.96 -7.28
CA PRO A 74 -3.67 18.40 -6.76
C PRO A 74 -4.38 17.25 -6.03
N GLY A 75 -5.05 17.54 -4.92
CA GLY A 75 -5.77 16.53 -4.15
C GLY A 75 -5.99 16.89 -2.69
N SER A 76 -6.40 15.88 -1.91
CA SER A 76 -6.48 15.92 -0.45
C SER A 76 -5.10 15.73 0.20
N PRO A 77 -4.98 15.87 1.54
CA PRO A 77 -3.84 15.34 2.26
C PRO A 77 -3.59 13.86 1.92
N ALA A 78 -2.34 13.42 2.01
CA ALA A 78 -1.96 12.01 1.83
C ALA A 78 -1.89 11.27 3.19
N VAL A 79 -1.50 11.99 4.25
CA VAL A 79 -1.36 11.44 5.60
C VAL A 79 -1.88 12.46 6.60
N ILE A 80 -2.69 11.99 7.55
CA ILE A 80 -3.14 12.76 8.70
C ILE A 80 -2.57 12.10 9.96
N VAL A 81 -1.81 12.87 10.74
CA VAL A 81 -1.24 12.44 12.01
C VAL A 81 -1.89 13.23 13.14
N ARG A 82 -2.58 12.52 14.03
CA ARG A 82 -3.16 13.11 15.24
C ARG A 82 -2.28 12.87 16.46
N ARG A 83 -2.30 13.80 17.41
CA ARG A 83 -1.62 13.63 18.67
C ARG A 83 -2.26 12.48 19.44
N GLY A 84 -1.45 11.52 19.86
CA GLY A 84 -1.89 10.38 20.65
C GLY A 84 -0.82 9.93 21.63
N SER A 85 -1.19 9.15 22.64
CA SER A 85 -0.24 8.67 23.66
C SER A 85 0.77 7.64 23.13
N LYS A 86 0.47 7.01 21.98
CA LYS A 86 1.29 5.98 21.35
C LYS A 86 1.21 6.08 19.84
N SER A 87 2.30 5.68 19.17
CA SER A 87 2.32 5.56 17.71
C SER A 87 1.45 4.40 17.26
N ARG A 88 0.42 4.66 16.44
CA ARG A 88 -0.38 3.61 15.80
C ARG A 88 -0.96 4.08 14.46
N PHE A 89 -1.19 3.13 13.57
CA PHE A 89 -2.05 3.34 12.41
C PHE A 89 -3.51 3.23 12.87
N THR A 90 -4.34 4.19 12.48
CA THR A 90 -5.76 4.25 12.88
C THR A 90 -6.67 3.73 11.78
N GLY A 91 -6.33 3.94 10.51
CA GLY A 91 -7.07 3.36 9.38
C GLY A 91 -6.90 4.14 8.07
N PRO A 92 -7.25 3.51 6.93
CA PRO A 92 -7.33 4.21 5.64
C PRO A 92 -8.65 4.98 5.49
N ALA A 93 -8.60 6.07 4.73
CA ALA A 93 -9.76 6.73 4.16
C ALA A 93 -9.79 6.48 2.65
N PHE A 94 -10.92 6.01 2.12
CA PHE A 94 -11.17 5.79 0.70
C PHE A 94 -12.04 6.91 0.13
N LEU A 95 -11.77 7.30 -1.10
CA LEU A 95 -12.54 8.32 -1.82
C LEU A 95 -13.68 7.67 -2.60
N ALA A 96 -14.93 8.01 -2.28
CA ALA A 96 -16.11 7.62 -3.07
C ALA A 96 -16.20 8.42 -4.38
N ALA A 97 -17.04 7.97 -5.32
CA ALA A 97 -17.22 8.70 -6.57
C ALA A 97 -18.04 9.99 -6.38
N ASP A 98 -19.04 9.95 -5.51
CA ASP A 98 -19.86 11.10 -5.13
C ASP A 98 -20.49 10.92 -3.73
N ASP A 99 -21.27 11.91 -3.29
CA ASP A 99 -21.93 11.88 -1.98
C ASP A 99 -23.04 10.82 -1.88
N ALA A 100 -23.68 10.44 -2.99
CA ALA A 100 -24.76 9.46 -3.00
C ALA A 100 -24.26 8.05 -2.64
N ASP A 101 -23.02 7.73 -3.02
CA ASP A 101 -22.32 6.52 -2.58
C ASP A 101 -22.23 6.44 -1.05
N LEU A 102 -21.96 7.55 -0.36
CA LEU A 102 -21.89 7.55 1.10
C LEU A 102 -23.25 7.21 1.72
N PHE A 103 -24.35 7.78 1.23
CA PHE A 103 -25.68 7.46 1.73
C PHE A 103 -26.06 5.99 1.45
N THR A 104 -25.67 5.47 0.28
CA THR A 104 -25.90 4.06 -0.11
C THR A 104 -25.14 3.13 0.82
N LEU A 105 -23.84 3.40 1.05
CA LEU A 105 -23.00 2.62 1.95
C LEU A 105 -23.49 2.71 3.39
N ALA A 106 -23.87 3.90 3.85
CA ALA A 106 -24.40 4.13 5.20
C ALA A 106 -25.66 3.31 5.45
N SER A 107 -26.61 3.35 4.51
CA SER A 107 -27.83 2.54 4.60
C SER A 107 -27.55 1.04 4.54
N HIS A 108 -26.58 0.60 3.75
CA HIS A 108 -26.22 -0.82 3.65
C HIS A 108 -25.57 -1.36 4.93
N LEU A 109 -24.72 -0.56 5.56
CA LEU A 109 -23.94 -0.94 6.74
C LEU A 109 -24.59 -0.56 8.07
N ASP A 110 -25.82 -0.02 8.06
CA ASP A 110 -26.52 0.50 9.23
C ASP A 110 -25.67 1.50 10.04
N THR A 111 -25.11 2.48 9.33
CA THR A 111 -24.31 3.57 9.89
C THR A 111 -24.82 4.92 9.38
N THR A 112 -24.20 6.01 9.81
CA THR A 112 -24.63 7.37 9.50
C THR A 112 -23.57 8.13 8.72
N VAL A 113 -24.01 8.93 7.74
CA VAL A 113 -23.16 9.95 7.12
C VAL A 113 -22.96 11.11 8.09
N ALA A 114 -21.72 11.59 8.21
CA ALA A 114 -21.36 12.74 9.03
C ALA A 114 -20.55 13.76 8.21
N SER A 115 -20.56 15.04 8.61
CA SER A 115 -19.66 16.04 8.05
C SER A 115 -18.24 15.85 8.57
N LEU A 116 -17.26 16.01 7.69
CA LEU A 116 -15.86 16.09 8.09
C LEU A 116 -15.55 17.46 8.73
N PRO A 117 -14.46 17.56 9.52
CA PRO A 117 -13.95 18.83 10.00
C PRO A 117 -13.74 19.85 8.87
N GLU A 118 -13.91 21.14 9.17
CA GLU A 118 -13.88 22.24 8.19
C GLU A 118 -12.58 22.28 7.38
N ASN A 119 -11.44 21.96 7.98
CA ASN A 119 -10.15 21.93 7.29
C ASN A 119 -10.07 20.85 6.19
N LEU A 120 -10.84 19.76 6.31
CA LEU A 120 -10.93 18.70 5.30
C LEU A 120 -12.10 18.91 4.34
N GLY A 121 -13.22 19.44 4.83
CA GLY A 121 -14.47 19.58 4.06
C GLY A 121 -15.09 18.24 3.65
N GLY A 122 -16.34 18.29 3.21
CA GLY A 122 -17.05 17.12 2.69
C GLY A 122 -17.70 16.24 3.75
N LEU A 123 -18.00 15.01 3.35
CA LEU A 123 -18.78 14.04 4.11
C LEU A 123 -17.98 12.75 4.34
N THR A 124 -18.39 11.98 5.34
CA THR A 124 -17.77 10.70 5.67
C THR A 124 -18.76 9.67 6.18
N VAL A 125 -18.44 8.41 5.92
CA VAL A 125 -18.98 7.23 6.58
C VAL A 125 -17.82 6.46 7.21
N ASP A 126 -17.92 6.20 8.50
CA ASP A 126 -16.94 5.40 9.25
C ASP A 126 -17.55 4.04 9.61
N THR A 127 -16.75 2.98 9.46
CA THR A 127 -17.13 1.60 9.77
C THR A 127 -15.91 0.77 10.19
N LEU A 128 -16.14 -0.50 10.55
CA LEU A 128 -15.09 -1.48 10.83
C LEU A 128 -15.15 -2.59 9.80
N ALA A 129 -14.01 -2.93 9.20
CA ALA A 129 -13.88 -4.16 8.43
C ALA A 129 -13.96 -5.38 9.38
N PRO A 130 -14.26 -6.59 8.88
CA PRO A 130 -14.28 -7.82 9.68
C PRO A 130 -12.97 -8.14 10.41
N SER A 131 -11.85 -7.57 9.96
CA SER A 131 -10.54 -7.63 10.64
C SER A 131 -10.46 -6.80 11.93
N GLY A 132 -11.46 -5.95 12.20
CA GLY A 132 -11.47 -4.94 13.25
C GLY A 132 -10.76 -3.64 12.87
N ALA A 133 -10.21 -3.53 11.66
CA ALA A 133 -9.60 -2.29 11.17
C ALA A 133 -10.69 -1.26 10.87
N ARG A 134 -10.49 -0.02 11.31
CA ARG A 134 -11.36 1.10 10.92
C ARG A 134 -11.20 1.38 9.44
N VAL A 135 -12.32 1.58 8.77
CA VAL A 135 -12.41 2.01 7.38
C VAL A 135 -13.24 3.28 7.33
N ARG A 136 -12.69 4.30 6.70
CA ARG A 136 -13.38 5.56 6.41
C ARG A 136 -13.64 5.63 4.92
N VAL A 137 -14.82 6.07 4.52
CA VAL A 137 -15.14 6.46 3.14
C VAL A 137 -15.54 7.93 3.15
N VAL A 138 -15.04 8.71 2.20
CA VAL A 138 -15.23 10.17 2.13
C VAL A 138 -15.63 10.62 0.73
N SER A 139 -16.31 11.75 0.66
CA SER A 139 -16.68 12.43 -0.59
C SER A 139 -16.69 13.95 -0.37
N GLY A 140 -16.59 14.72 -1.46
CA GLY A 140 -16.67 16.19 -1.39
C GLY A 140 -15.55 16.87 -0.60
N VAL A 141 -14.43 16.18 -0.37
CA VAL A 141 -13.28 16.71 0.39
C VAL A 141 -12.57 17.83 -0.37
N HIS A 142 -12.02 18.79 0.37
CA HIS A 142 -11.28 19.92 -0.19
C HIS A 142 -10.15 19.46 -1.12
N GLN A 143 -10.11 20.07 -2.30
CA GLN A 143 -9.07 19.85 -3.30
C GLN A 143 -8.04 20.96 -3.18
N LEU A 144 -6.84 20.61 -2.73
CA LEU A 144 -5.74 21.56 -2.64
C LEU A 144 -5.02 21.67 -4.00
N PRO A 145 -4.55 22.86 -4.41
CA PRO A 145 -3.91 23.07 -5.70
C PRO A 145 -2.56 22.34 -5.79
N ALA A 146 -2.06 22.11 -7.01
CA ALA A 146 -0.74 21.54 -7.24
C ALA A 146 0.37 22.38 -6.56
N LEU A 147 1.39 21.69 -6.06
CA LEU A 147 2.66 22.26 -5.65
C LEU A 147 3.72 22.00 -6.73
N GLN A 148 4.91 22.57 -6.56
CA GLN A 148 6.01 22.32 -7.48
C GLN A 148 6.56 20.88 -7.33
N SER A 149 6.21 19.98 -8.25
CA SER A 149 6.78 18.64 -8.38
C SER A 149 8.24 18.63 -8.85
N GLN A 150 8.92 17.51 -8.64
CA GLN A 150 10.15 17.17 -9.38
C GLN A 150 9.75 16.75 -10.80
N ARG A 151 10.56 17.12 -11.80
CA ARG A 151 10.28 16.76 -13.20
C ARG A 151 10.98 15.45 -13.50
N PRO A 152 10.27 14.46 -14.09
CA PRO A 152 10.92 13.25 -14.58
C PRO A 152 12.06 13.57 -15.54
N LEU A 153 13.17 12.86 -15.37
CA LEU A 153 14.37 13.02 -16.15
C LEU A 153 14.21 12.37 -17.52
N VAL A 154 14.87 12.99 -18.50
CA VAL A 154 14.89 12.49 -19.87
C VAL A 154 16.04 11.50 -20.02
N TYR A 155 15.71 10.23 -20.25
CA TYR A 155 16.72 9.18 -20.41
C TYR A 155 17.24 9.07 -21.86
N ASN A 156 18.54 8.83 -21.99
CA ASN A 156 19.11 8.22 -23.20
C ASN A 156 19.01 6.70 -23.02
N VAL A 157 18.45 6.01 -24.00
CA VAL A 157 18.35 4.54 -24.00
C VAL A 157 19.10 3.97 -25.20
N GLY A 158 19.44 2.68 -25.17
CA GLY A 158 20.21 2.05 -26.25
C GLY A 158 19.59 2.33 -27.63
N GLY A 159 20.35 2.96 -28.53
CA GLY A 159 19.87 3.32 -29.87
C GLY A 159 19.03 4.60 -29.97
N LYS A 160 18.69 5.27 -28.86
CA LYS A 160 17.94 6.54 -28.86
C LYS A 160 18.56 7.55 -27.89
N ILE A 161 19.27 8.52 -28.45
CA ILE A 161 19.85 9.64 -27.71
C ILE A 161 18.86 10.82 -27.75
N ALA A 162 18.31 11.18 -26.59
CA ALA A 162 17.41 12.30 -26.40
C ALA A 162 18.12 13.55 -25.83
N ARG A 163 19.30 13.37 -25.26
CA ARG A 163 20.14 14.43 -24.67
C ARG A 163 21.51 14.46 -25.35
N GLU A 164 21.68 15.32 -26.33
CA GLU A 164 22.97 15.66 -26.95
C GLU A 164 23.57 16.89 -26.28
N ASN A 165 24.88 16.86 -25.95
CA ASN A 165 25.59 17.95 -25.27
C ASN A 165 24.95 18.44 -23.95
N ALA A 166 24.04 17.66 -23.36
CA ALA A 166 23.33 17.98 -22.13
C ALA A 166 23.63 16.92 -21.04
N THR A 167 24.06 17.36 -19.87
CA THR A 167 24.36 16.49 -18.72
C THR A 167 23.16 16.39 -17.77
N GLN A 168 23.11 15.32 -16.98
CA GLN A 168 22.07 15.07 -15.97
C GLN A 168 22.75 14.74 -14.65
N ARG A 169 22.42 15.48 -13.59
CA ARG A 169 22.97 15.34 -12.24
C ARG A 169 21.84 15.63 -11.23
N PRO A 170 20.96 14.65 -10.93
CA PRO A 170 19.88 14.87 -9.98
C PRO A 170 20.44 15.29 -8.61
N PRO A 171 19.90 16.34 -7.99
CA PRO A 171 20.34 16.76 -6.66
C PRO A 171 19.95 15.72 -5.60
N ARG A 172 20.81 15.57 -4.58
CA ARG A 172 20.47 14.80 -3.37
C ARG A 172 19.61 15.67 -2.46
N GLU A 173 18.32 15.71 -2.76
CA GLU A 173 17.29 16.43 -2.01
C GLU A 173 16.11 15.50 -1.73
N PRO A 174 15.17 15.83 -0.84
CA PRO A 174 13.98 15.01 -0.63
C PRO A 174 13.29 14.65 -1.96
N ALA A 175 13.06 13.36 -2.19
CA ALA A 175 12.27 12.90 -3.33
C ALA A 175 10.82 13.36 -3.12
N LYS A 176 10.38 14.36 -3.90
CA LYS A 176 9.07 14.99 -3.69
C LYS A 176 7.97 13.97 -3.94
N VAL A 177 7.19 13.68 -2.90
CA VAL A 177 6.03 12.82 -3.00
C VAL A 177 5.00 13.49 -3.90
N GLU A 178 4.56 12.81 -4.94
CA GLU A 178 3.53 13.28 -5.86
C GLU A 178 2.13 13.00 -5.30
N ARG A 179 1.90 11.76 -4.81
CA ARG A 179 0.63 11.30 -4.22
C ARG A 179 0.81 10.06 -3.35
N LEU A 180 -0.22 9.71 -2.59
CA LEU A 180 -0.39 8.39 -1.98
C LEU A 180 -0.72 7.36 -3.07
N GLY A 181 -0.06 6.19 -3.04
CA GLY A 181 -0.38 5.07 -3.92
C GLY A 181 -1.17 3.99 -3.19
N HIS A 182 -0.54 3.34 -2.21
CA HIS A 182 -1.16 2.18 -1.54
C HIS A 182 -0.87 2.08 -0.04
N VAL A 183 -1.68 1.23 0.60
CA VAL A 183 -1.46 0.75 1.97
C VAL A 183 -1.48 -0.77 2.01
N VAL A 184 -0.62 -1.36 2.82
CA VAL A 184 -0.54 -2.81 3.03
C VAL A 184 -0.92 -3.14 4.46
N LEU A 185 -1.90 -4.03 4.60
CA LEU A 185 -2.45 -4.44 5.89
C LEU A 185 -2.24 -5.93 6.11
N GLN A 186 -1.94 -6.29 7.35
CA GLN A 186 -1.96 -7.67 7.80
C GLN A 186 -3.21 -7.91 8.64
N THR A 187 -3.79 -9.11 8.55
CA THR A 187 -4.95 -9.52 9.35
C THR A 187 -4.90 -11.01 9.64
N THR A 188 -5.54 -11.45 10.74
CA THR A 188 -5.78 -12.88 11.02
C THR A 188 -7.04 -13.40 10.32
N ARG A 189 -7.86 -12.50 9.75
CA ARG A 189 -9.13 -12.77 9.07
C ARG A 189 -9.07 -12.21 7.64
N TYR A 190 -8.20 -12.81 6.83
CA TYR A 190 -7.82 -12.28 5.52
C TYR A 190 -8.95 -12.39 4.51
N GLN A 191 -9.51 -13.58 4.32
CA GLN A 191 -10.55 -13.81 3.31
C GLN A 191 -11.82 -13.04 3.65
N GLN A 192 -12.24 -13.06 4.92
CA GLN A 192 -13.40 -12.27 5.37
C GLN A 192 -13.21 -10.77 5.15
N ALA A 193 -12.01 -10.25 5.41
CA ALA A 193 -11.72 -8.84 5.15
C ALA A 193 -11.70 -8.54 3.66
N LEU A 194 -11.10 -9.41 2.85
CA LEU A 194 -11.02 -9.24 1.39
C LEU A 194 -12.41 -9.14 0.79
N ASP A 195 -13.26 -10.12 1.09
CA ASP A 195 -14.62 -10.18 0.58
C ASP A 195 -15.41 -8.93 0.97
N TRP A 196 -15.21 -8.43 2.19
CA TRP A 196 -15.84 -7.19 2.63
C TRP A 196 -15.41 -5.98 1.78
N TYR A 197 -14.12 -5.82 1.48
CA TYR A 197 -13.64 -4.72 0.63
C TYR A 197 -14.15 -4.85 -0.81
N LEU A 198 -14.14 -6.05 -1.38
CA LEU A 198 -14.64 -6.30 -2.74
C LEU A 198 -16.15 -6.04 -2.83
N GLN A 199 -16.93 -6.49 -1.84
CA GLN A 199 -18.39 -6.35 -1.82
C GLN A 199 -18.85 -4.94 -1.50
N ASN A 200 -18.23 -4.27 -0.54
CA ASN A 200 -18.71 -2.97 -0.07
C ASN A 200 -18.09 -1.81 -0.85
N LEU A 201 -16.80 -1.89 -1.19
CA LEU A 201 -16.07 -0.79 -1.83
C LEU A 201 -15.79 -1.05 -3.32
N GLY A 202 -16.21 -2.19 -3.86
CA GLY A 202 -16.12 -2.48 -5.29
C GLY A 202 -14.71 -2.61 -5.82
N LEU A 203 -13.75 -2.98 -4.96
CA LEU A 203 -12.38 -3.21 -5.37
C LEU A 203 -12.24 -4.50 -6.21
N LEU A 204 -11.13 -4.61 -6.95
CA LEU A 204 -10.77 -5.77 -7.77
C LEU A 204 -9.39 -6.30 -7.37
N VAL A 205 -9.23 -7.61 -7.33
CA VAL A 205 -7.91 -8.21 -7.12
C VAL A 205 -7.12 -8.19 -8.43
N SER A 206 -5.89 -7.70 -8.37
CA SER A 206 -4.90 -7.78 -9.44
C SER A 206 -4.12 -9.08 -9.33
N ASP A 207 -3.64 -9.43 -8.15
CA ASP A 207 -2.94 -10.70 -7.91
C ASP A 207 -3.34 -11.35 -6.60
N PHE A 208 -3.39 -12.69 -6.63
CA PHE A 208 -3.47 -13.58 -5.49
C PHE A 208 -2.14 -14.28 -5.28
N LEU A 209 -1.64 -14.25 -4.05
CA LEU A 209 -0.53 -15.09 -3.64
C LEU A 209 -1.00 -16.14 -2.63
N TYR A 210 -0.44 -17.35 -2.72
CA TYR A 210 -0.66 -18.44 -1.78
C TYR A 210 0.66 -19.03 -1.29
N TYR A 211 0.68 -19.61 -0.10
CA TYR A 211 1.85 -20.39 0.32
C TYR A 211 2.06 -21.61 -0.57
N GLU A 212 3.31 -21.85 -0.97
CA GLU A 212 3.68 -22.96 -1.85
C GLU A 212 3.12 -24.31 -1.33
N GLY A 213 2.49 -25.07 -2.22
CA GLY A 213 1.80 -26.32 -1.87
C GLY A 213 0.46 -26.14 -1.14
N GLN A 214 -0.04 -24.91 -0.98
CA GLN A 214 -1.29 -24.59 -0.30
C GLN A 214 -2.31 -23.85 -1.16
N ARG A 215 -2.18 -23.87 -2.51
CA ARG A 215 -3.15 -23.22 -3.42
C ARG A 215 -4.60 -23.66 -3.15
N SER A 216 -4.81 -24.95 -2.90
CA SER A 216 -6.14 -25.51 -2.59
C SER A 216 -6.74 -25.02 -1.28
N LYS A 217 -5.95 -24.43 -0.37
CA LYS A 217 -6.45 -23.72 0.82
C LYS A 217 -6.87 -22.28 0.53
N GLY A 218 -6.69 -21.82 -0.70
CA GLY A 218 -6.93 -20.44 -1.11
C GLY A 218 -5.76 -19.50 -0.82
N PRO A 219 -5.91 -18.24 -1.25
CA PRO A 219 -4.88 -17.22 -1.16
C PRO A 219 -4.59 -16.81 0.28
N THR A 220 -3.41 -16.27 0.48
CA THR A 220 -2.93 -15.70 1.76
C THR A 220 -2.50 -14.26 1.62
N MET A 221 -2.41 -13.73 0.40
CA MET A 221 -2.18 -12.33 0.14
C MET A 221 -2.86 -11.90 -1.16
N SER A 222 -3.27 -10.64 -1.23
CA SER A 222 -3.83 -10.02 -2.42
C SER A 222 -3.29 -8.63 -2.63
N PHE A 223 -3.08 -8.30 -3.90
CA PHE A 223 -2.91 -6.94 -4.41
C PHE A 223 -4.24 -6.50 -5.02
N ILE A 224 -4.78 -5.38 -4.57
CA ILE A 224 -6.18 -5.00 -4.77
C ILE A 224 -6.26 -3.57 -5.31
N ARG A 225 -6.83 -3.40 -6.50
CA ARG A 225 -7.01 -2.12 -7.20
C ARG A 225 -8.45 -1.59 -7.09
N CYS A 226 -8.61 -0.30 -7.33
CA CYS A 226 -9.93 0.31 -7.50
C CYS A 226 -10.57 -0.07 -8.85
N ASP A 227 -11.88 -0.32 -8.87
CA ASP A 227 -12.64 -0.46 -10.12
C ASP A 227 -13.06 0.93 -10.62
N ARG A 228 -12.33 1.45 -11.61
CA ARG A 228 -12.65 2.71 -12.31
C ARG A 228 -13.31 2.46 -13.67
N GLY A 229 -13.88 1.28 -13.89
CA GLY A 229 -14.40 0.87 -15.19
C GLY A 229 -13.27 0.62 -16.19
N SER A 230 -13.38 1.21 -17.37
CA SER A 230 -12.35 1.13 -18.42
C SER A 230 -11.16 2.06 -18.20
N GLU A 231 -11.21 2.92 -17.18
CA GLU A 231 -10.07 3.76 -16.80
C GLU A 231 -9.09 2.92 -15.97
N ALA A 232 -7.81 2.96 -16.34
CA ALA A 232 -6.80 2.21 -15.61
C ALA A 232 -6.59 2.77 -14.18
N ALA A 233 -6.50 1.87 -13.21
CA ALA A 233 -6.11 2.14 -11.83
C ALA A 233 -4.71 1.56 -11.57
N ASP A 234 -4.05 2.01 -10.50
CA ASP A 234 -2.80 1.39 -10.05
C ASP A 234 -2.98 -0.12 -9.87
N HIS A 235 -1.91 -0.88 -10.10
CA HIS A 235 -1.83 -2.30 -9.78
C HIS A 235 -2.51 -2.66 -8.45
N HIS A 236 -2.30 -1.81 -7.45
CA HIS A 236 -3.02 -1.89 -6.20
C HIS A 236 -3.07 -0.54 -5.50
N THR A 237 -4.20 -0.32 -4.83
CA THR A 237 -4.42 0.77 -3.87
C THR A 237 -4.42 0.19 -2.44
N LEU A 238 -4.78 -1.09 -2.30
CA LEU A 238 -4.73 -1.85 -1.07
C LEU A 238 -4.00 -3.17 -1.32
N ALA A 239 -3.12 -3.57 -0.42
CA ALA A 239 -2.70 -4.96 -0.34
C ALA A 239 -3.01 -5.53 1.04
N MET A 240 -3.33 -6.82 1.09
CA MET A 240 -3.64 -7.50 2.33
C MET A 240 -2.94 -8.83 2.42
N THR A 241 -2.44 -9.16 3.60
CA THR A 241 -1.76 -10.44 3.86
C THR A 241 -2.24 -11.10 5.15
N LEU A 242 -2.36 -12.42 5.12
CA LEU A 242 -2.69 -13.25 6.25
C LEU A 242 -1.48 -13.35 7.18
N GLY A 243 -1.65 -12.94 8.43
CA GLY A 243 -0.60 -13.08 9.45
C GLY A 243 -1.15 -13.23 10.86
N PRO A 244 -0.27 -13.33 11.86
CA PRO A 244 -0.65 -13.69 13.23
C PRO A 244 -1.32 -12.57 14.03
N ARG A 245 -1.48 -11.37 13.45
CA ARG A 245 -2.19 -10.23 14.05
C ARG A 245 -2.68 -9.24 13.00
N THR A 246 -3.69 -8.45 13.36
CA THR A 246 -4.11 -7.31 12.54
C THR A 246 -3.18 -6.12 12.77
N ARG A 247 -2.54 -5.61 11.71
CA ARG A 247 -1.62 -4.46 11.79
C ARG A 247 -1.43 -3.76 10.43
N TYR A 248 -0.96 -2.52 10.48
CA TYR A 248 -0.29 -1.87 9.35
C TYR A 248 1.03 -2.60 9.03
N VAL A 249 1.31 -2.79 7.74
CA VAL A 249 2.59 -3.31 7.24
C VAL A 249 3.42 -2.15 6.70
N HIS A 250 2.94 -1.49 5.65
CA HIS A 250 3.54 -0.28 5.09
C HIS A 250 2.54 0.56 4.28
N SER A 251 2.97 1.73 3.83
CA SER A 251 2.28 2.54 2.83
C SER A 251 3.29 3.14 1.87
N ALA A 252 2.84 3.41 0.64
CA ALA A 252 3.72 3.83 -0.43
C ALA A 252 3.26 5.11 -1.11
N TYR A 253 4.25 5.88 -1.57
CA TYR A 253 4.08 7.22 -2.07
C TYR A 253 4.85 7.40 -3.37
N GLN A 254 4.15 7.87 -4.40
CA GLN A 254 4.71 8.01 -5.74
C GLN A 254 5.74 9.13 -5.75
N VAL A 255 6.87 8.92 -6.42
CA VAL A 255 7.86 9.95 -6.76
C VAL A 255 8.10 9.96 -8.28
N ALA A 256 8.74 11.03 -8.77
CA ALA A 256 8.76 11.33 -10.20
C ALA A 256 9.44 10.26 -11.09
N ASP A 257 10.58 9.70 -10.65
CA ASP A 257 11.34 8.70 -11.38
C ASP A 257 12.39 7.99 -10.49
N LEU A 258 13.12 7.03 -11.08
CA LEU A 258 14.16 6.25 -10.42
C LEU A 258 15.31 7.13 -9.90
N ASP A 259 15.72 8.15 -10.64
CA ASP A 259 16.83 9.02 -10.25
C ASP A 259 16.45 9.90 -9.04
N SER A 260 15.23 10.43 -9.00
CA SER A 260 14.68 11.20 -7.88
C SER A 260 14.57 10.32 -6.64
N LEU A 261 14.06 9.10 -6.81
CA LEU A 261 14.00 8.07 -5.76
C LEU A 261 15.39 7.73 -5.23
N ALA A 262 16.37 7.49 -6.11
CA ALA A 262 17.74 7.14 -5.70
C ALA A 262 18.48 8.30 -5.03
N ALA A 263 18.42 9.50 -5.61
CA ALA A 263 19.08 10.68 -5.06
C ALA A 263 18.43 11.12 -3.73
N GLY A 264 17.11 11.03 -3.62
CA GLY A 264 16.39 11.27 -2.36
C GLY A 264 16.68 10.22 -1.30
N GLY A 265 16.89 8.97 -1.69
CA GLY A 265 17.35 7.93 -0.79
C GLY A 265 18.75 8.23 -0.21
N GLU A 266 19.67 8.78 -1.02
CA GLU A 266 20.97 9.23 -0.49
C GLU A 266 20.82 10.43 0.45
N PHE A 267 19.91 11.36 0.16
CA PHE A 267 19.59 12.46 1.08
C PHE A 267 19.06 11.95 2.43
N LEU A 268 18.11 11.00 2.42
CA LEU A 268 17.56 10.40 3.65
C LEU A 268 18.66 9.71 4.48
N LYS A 269 19.59 9.02 3.82
CA LYS A 269 20.75 8.40 4.47
C LYS A 269 21.68 9.44 5.10
N ASP A 270 22.02 10.50 4.37
CA ASP A 270 22.88 11.59 4.85
C ASP A 270 22.21 12.33 6.03
N ALA A 271 20.87 12.39 6.06
CA ALA A 271 20.08 12.90 7.18
C ALA A 271 19.92 11.92 8.37
N GLY A 272 20.48 10.72 8.27
CA GLY A 272 20.49 9.72 9.36
C GLY A 272 19.24 8.84 9.47
N PHE A 273 18.37 8.82 8.45
CA PHE A 273 17.22 7.92 8.42
C PHE A 273 17.61 6.49 8.04
N ASN A 274 16.77 5.52 8.42
CA ASN A 274 17.05 4.10 8.25
C ASN A 274 16.36 3.53 7.01
N ARG A 275 17.15 3.18 5.99
CA ARG A 275 16.69 2.37 4.86
C ARG A 275 16.42 0.95 5.34
N SER A 276 15.21 0.47 5.12
CA SER A 276 14.81 -0.91 5.43
C SER A 276 15.16 -1.84 4.28
N TRP A 277 14.82 -1.51 3.03
CA TRP A 277 15.11 -2.34 1.86
C TRP A 277 15.03 -1.51 0.57
N GLY A 278 15.87 -1.79 -0.41
CA GLY A 278 15.89 -1.07 -1.68
C GLY A 278 17.29 -0.60 -2.11
N ILE A 279 17.45 -0.10 -3.32
CA ILE A 279 16.40 0.05 -4.35
C ILE A 279 16.21 -1.26 -5.11
N GLY A 280 14.96 -1.59 -5.48
CA GLY A 280 14.65 -2.75 -6.32
C GLY A 280 13.42 -2.53 -7.18
N ARG A 281 13.02 -3.56 -7.92
CA ARG A 281 11.76 -3.63 -8.66
C ARG A 281 10.95 -4.84 -8.23
N HIS A 282 9.69 -4.62 -7.87
CA HIS A 282 8.76 -5.68 -7.48
C HIS A 282 8.38 -6.58 -8.66
N ILE A 283 8.09 -7.86 -8.38
CA ILE A 283 7.46 -8.74 -9.38
C ILE A 283 6.03 -8.27 -9.60
N GLN A 284 5.20 -8.24 -8.55
CA GLN A 284 3.82 -7.79 -8.64
C GLN A 284 3.75 -6.27 -8.82
N GLY A 285 3.02 -5.83 -9.85
CA GLY A 285 2.84 -4.43 -10.22
C GLY A 285 4.07 -3.70 -10.74
N SER A 286 5.20 -4.40 -10.93
CA SER A 286 6.44 -3.90 -11.52
C SER A 286 7.03 -2.62 -10.91
N GLN A 287 6.55 -2.18 -9.74
CA GLN A 287 6.96 -0.92 -9.10
C GLN A 287 8.43 -0.95 -8.72
N ILE A 288 9.15 0.12 -9.04
CA ILE A 288 10.45 0.42 -8.44
C ILE A 288 10.21 0.91 -7.02
N PHE A 289 10.93 0.38 -6.03
CA PHE A 289 10.71 0.69 -4.60
C PHE A 289 11.99 1.15 -3.88
N ASP A 290 11.83 1.97 -2.84
CA ASP A 290 12.82 2.22 -1.76
C ASP A 290 12.09 2.36 -0.41
N TYR A 291 12.35 1.44 0.52
CA TYR A 291 11.67 1.35 1.81
C TYR A 291 12.48 1.99 2.93
N TRP A 292 11.81 2.82 3.72
CA TRP A 292 12.38 3.56 4.84
C TRP A 292 11.56 3.37 6.11
N ARG A 293 12.21 3.52 7.26
CA ARG A 293 11.50 3.61 8.54
C ARG A 293 11.44 5.05 9.02
N ASP A 294 10.27 5.43 9.52
CA ASP A 294 10.15 6.66 10.30
C ASP A 294 10.75 6.51 11.71
N ASP A 295 10.71 7.60 12.46
CA ASP A 295 11.26 7.73 13.81
C ASP A 295 10.62 6.78 14.86
N LYS A 296 9.46 6.17 14.54
CA LYS A 296 8.71 5.26 15.40
C LYS A 296 8.61 3.85 14.80
N GLY A 297 9.31 3.60 13.70
CA GLY A 297 9.42 2.29 13.07
C GLY A 297 8.36 1.97 12.02
N PHE A 298 7.45 2.89 11.67
CA PHE A 298 6.54 2.66 10.54
C PHE A 298 7.35 2.56 9.25
N LEU A 299 7.05 1.53 8.48
CA LEU A 299 7.68 1.27 7.19
C LEU A 299 6.92 2.04 6.11
N VAL A 300 7.61 2.91 5.39
CA VAL A 300 7.07 3.69 4.27
C VAL A 300 7.91 3.43 3.03
N GLU A 301 7.28 3.56 1.88
CA GLU A 301 7.86 3.22 0.58
C GLU A 301 7.80 4.44 -0.35
N HIS A 302 8.92 4.79 -0.98
CA HIS A 302 8.88 5.54 -2.23
C HIS A 302 8.70 4.56 -3.37
N PHE A 303 7.80 4.85 -4.29
CA PHE A 303 7.65 4.06 -5.51
C PHE A 303 7.58 4.91 -6.78
N THR A 304 7.92 4.30 -7.91
CA THR A 304 7.71 4.85 -9.26
C THR A 304 7.57 3.69 -10.27
N ASP A 305 7.06 3.97 -11.47
CA ASP A 305 7.02 3.02 -12.59
C ASP A 305 6.29 1.71 -12.26
N GLY A 306 4.99 1.83 -11.94
CA GLY A 306 4.11 0.70 -11.64
C GLY A 306 3.10 0.41 -12.74
N ASP A 307 2.63 -0.83 -12.80
CA ASP A 307 1.62 -1.28 -13.74
C ASP A 307 0.25 -0.66 -13.44
N MET A 308 -0.54 -0.44 -14.51
CA MET A 308 -1.87 0.17 -14.45
C MET A 308 -2.87 -0.76 -15.13
N PHE A 309 -3.97 -1.10 -14.46
CA PHE A 309 -4.97 -2.05 -14.96
C PHE A 309 -6.38 -1.49 -14.93
N ASP A 310 -7.17 -1.80 -15.95
CA ASP A 310 -8.60 -1.53 -15.97
C ASP A 310 -9.42 -2.67 -15.31
N ASN A 311 -10.73 -2.66 -15.49
CA ASN A 311 -11.62 -3.67 -14.94
C ASN A 311 -11.72 -4.99 -15.75
N THR A 312 -11.08 -5.06 -16.92
CA THR A 312 -11.16 -6.23 -17.81
C THR A 312 -10.16 -7.32 -17.43
N LEU A 313 -9.05 -6.93 -16.79
CA LEU A 313 -7.99 -7.86 -16.41
C LEU A 313 -8.42 -8.77 -15.25
N GLU A 314 -8.28 -10.08 -15.42
CA GLU A 314 -8.53 -11.08 -14.39
C GLU A 314 -7.35 -11.24 -13.43
N PRO A 315 -7.58 -11.66 -12.17
CA PRO A 315 -6.51 -11.79 -11.18
C PRO A 315 -5.45 -12.81 -11.59
N GLY A 316 -4.19 -12.45 -11.38
CA GLY A 316 -3.07 -13.38 -11.38
C GLY A 316 -3.03 -14.26 -10.13
N TRP A 317 -2.33 -15.39 -10.22
CA TRP A 317 -2.18 -16.37 -9.15
C TRP A 317 -0.75 -16.89 -9.11
N GLU A 318 -0.07 -16.73 -7.96
CA GLU A 318 1.32 -17.16 -7.82
C GLU A 318 1.64 -17.69 -6.41
N ALA A 319 2.67 -18.53 -6.31
CA ALA A 319 3.20 -18.94 -5.02
C ALA A 319 4.00 -17.80 -4.37
N MET A 320 3.68 -17.48 -3.12
CA MET A 320 4.42 -16.50 -2.33
C MET A 320 5.81 -17.05 -1.97
N THR A 321 6.87 -16.33 -2.32
CA THR A 321 8.27 -16.64 -1.97
C THR A 321 9.01 -15.34 -1.64
N ALA A 322 10.08 -15.37 -0.83
CA ALA A 322 10.84 -14.16 -0.55
C ALA A 322 11.68 -13.71 -1.76
N SER A 323 12.25 -14.65 -2.51
CA SER A 323 12.87 -14.40 -3.82
C SER A 323 11.88 -13.84 -4.86
N GLY A 324 10.61 -14.21 -4.77
CA GLY A 324 9.52 -13.69 -5.60
C GLY A 324 9.04 -12.28 -5.26
N LEU A 325 9.65 -11.59 -4.28
CA LEU A 325 9.26 -10.21 -3.95
C LEU A 325 9.84 -9.18 -4.93
N ALA A 326 10.96 -9.48 -5.59
CA ALA A 326 11.64 -8.53 -6.47
C ALA A 326 12.23 -9.21 -7.72
N GLN A 327 12.06 -8.56 -8.87
CA GLN A 327 12.71 -8.93 -10.14
C GLN A 327 14.22 -8.70 -10.06
N TRP A 328 14.62 -7.58 -9.47
CA TRP A 328 16.00 -7.21 -9.21
C TRP A 328 16.07 -6.24 -8.02
N GLY A 329 17.23 -6.21 -7.39
CA GLY A 329 17.48 -5.42 -6.17
C GLY A 329 18.33 -6.22 -5.18
N PRO A 330 18.71 -5.63 -4.04
CA PRO A 330 19.31 -6.39 -2.96
C PRO A 330 18.31 -7.41 -2.39
N PRO A 331 18.77 -8.50 -1.77
CA PRO A 331 17.87 -9.41 -1.04
C PRO A 331 17.09 -8.65 0.04
N ALA A 332 15.85 -9.09 0.30
CA ALA A 332 15.02 -8.52 1.36
C ALA A 332 15.77 -8.55 2.71
N SER A 333 15.82 -7.40 3.38
CA SER A 333 16.56 -7.29 4.64
C SER A 333 15.81 -7.96 5.80
N ALA A 334 16.53 -8.36 6.84
CA ALA A 334 15.91 -8.81 8.09
C ALA A 334 15.06 -7.71 8.75
N ASP A 335 15.35 -6.44 8.48
CA ASP A 335 14.53 -5.32 8.94
C ASP A 335 13.15 -5.36 8.28
N PHE A 336 13.14 -5.44 6.95
CA PHE A 336 11.92 -5.45 6.14
C PHE A 336 11.04 -6.66 6.46
N LEU A 337 11.65 -7.84 6.61
CA LEU A 337 10.94 -9.07 6.97
C LEU A 337 10.47 -9.11 8.43
N GLY A 338 10.79 -8.10 9.26
CA GLY A 338 10.42 -8.06 10.68
C GLY A 338 11.15 -9.12 11.52
N LEU A 339 12.31 -9.58 11.05
CA LEU A 339 13.13 -10.64 11.68
C LEU A 339 14.23 -10.09 12.59
N LYS A 340 14.36 -8.76 12.72
CA LYS A 340 15.34 -8.15 13.63
C LYS A 340 15.08 -8.58 15.09
N PRO A 341 16.09 -9.09 15.81
CA PRO A 341 15.96 -9.41 17.23
C PRO A 341 15.57 -8.18 18.05
N GLY A 342 14.57 -8.29 18.92
CA GLY A 342 14.16 -7.18 19.78
C GLY A 342 12.78 -7.36 20.41
N LYS A 343 12.25 -6.27 20.99
CA LYS A 343 10.90 -6.25 21.61
C LYS A 343 9.80 -6.67 20.62
N GLU A 344 9.97 -6.33 19.34
CA GLU A 344 9.04 -6.71 18.28
C GLU A 344 9.01 -8.22 18.04
N ALA A 345 10.15 -8.90 18.08
CA ALA A 345 10.20 -10.36 17.93
C ALA A 345 9.42 -11.08 19.05
N PHE A 346 9.50 -10.59 20.30
CA PHE A 346 8.70 -11.12 21.41
C PHE A 346 7.20 -10.85 21.22
N ALA A 347 6.83 -9.67 20.72
CA ALA A 347 5.45 -9.35 20.41
C ALA A 347 4.91 -10.22 19.28
N GLU A 348 5.72 -10.50 18.26
CA GLU A 348 5.37 -11.37 17.14
C GLU A 348 5.17 -12.82 17.62
N ALA A 349 6.09 -13.36 18.42
CA ALA A 349 5.95 -14.70 19.00
C ALA A 349 4.68 -14.84 19.85
N ARG A 350 4.36 -13.83 20.68
CA ARG A 350 3.09 -13.79 21.43
C ARG A 350 1.88 -13.76 20.51
N SER A 351 1.95 -13.01 19.40
CA SER A 351 0.85 -12.94 18.44
C SER A 351 0.61 -14.28 17.75
N ILE A 352 1.68 -15.01 17.37
CA ILE A 352 1.59 -16.35 16.79
C ILE A 352 0.90 -17.30 17.76
N ILE A 353 1.34 -17.34 19.03
CA ILE A 353 0.73 -18.19 20.05
C ILE A 353 -0.75 -17.82 20.23
N SER A 354 -1.07 -16.53 20.28
CA SER A 354 -2.46 -16.08 20.44
C SER A 354 -3.33 -16.44 19.23
N ALA A 355 -2.82 -16.33 18.00
CA ALA A 355 -3.56 -16.64 16.79
C ALA A 355 -3.85 -18.14 16.70
N LEU A 356 -2.85 -18.98 16.97
CA LEU A 356 -2.99 -20.45 16.96
C LEU A 356 -3.95 -20.99 18.03
N ARG A 357 -4.14 -20.27 19.14
CA ARG A 357 -5.07 -20.65 20.22
C ARG A 357 -6.52 -20.26 19.92
N LYS A 358 -6.73 -19.31 19.03
CA LYS A 358 -8.05 -18.78 18.68
C LYS A 358 -8.61 -19.57 17.50
N SER A 359 -9.82 -20.09 17.65
CA SER A 359 -10.52 -20.83 16.58
C SER A 359 -11.28 -19.93 15.61
N ASP A 360 -11.38 -18.64 15.88
CA ASP A 360 -12.15 -17.65 15.14
C ASP A 360 -11.30 -16.86 14.12
N ASN A 361 -10.25 -17.48 13.56
CA ASN A 361 -9.38 -16.86 12.58
C ASN A 361 -8.83 -17.87 11.56
N GLU A 362 -8.15 -17.36 10.53
CA GLU A 362 -7.64 -18.14 9.38
C GLU A 362 -6.17 -18.57 9.56
N PHE A 363 -5.52 -18.19 10.66
CA PHE A 363 -4.10 -18.43 10.91
C PHE A 363 -3.87 -19.73 11.71
N ASP A 364 -3.81 -20.86 10.98
CA ASP A 364 -3.58 -22.20 11.54
C ASP A 364 -2.10 -22.63 11.53
N LEU A 365 -1.81 -23.82 12.07
CA LEU A 365 -0.44 -24.40 12.09
C LEU A 365 0.13 -24.63 10.68
N ALA A 366 -0.70 -24.93 9.70
CA ALA A 366 -0.26 -25.13 8.33
C ALA A 366 0.09 -23.79 7.65
N ARG A 367 -0.67 -22.73 7.93
CA ARG A 367 -0.38 -21.35 7.50
C ARG A 367 0.89 -20.83 8.16
N LEU A 368 1.14 -21.14 9.44
CA LEU A 368 2.42 -20.83 10.08
C LEU A 368 3.60 -21.53 9.38
N ARG A 369 3.48 -22.82 9.06
CA ARG A 369 4.53 -23.55 8.31
C ARG A 369 4.77 -22.96 6.93
N GLY A 370 3.70 -22.56 6.23
CA GLY A 370 3.78 -21.86 4.96
C GLY A 370 4.55 -20.55 5.07
N LEU A 371 4.16 -19.69 6.02
CA LEU A 371 4.83 -18.42 6.30
C LEU A 371 6.33 -18.60 6.60
N LEU A 372 6.69 -19.59 7.42
CA LEU A 372 8.09 -19.89 7.73
C LEU A 372 8.88 -20.35 6.50
N LYS A 373 8.23 -21.09 5.58
CA LYS A 373 8.85 -21.50 4.31
C LYS A 373 9.12 -20.30 3.41
N VAL A 374 8.19 -19.34 3.34
CA VAL A 374 8.37 -18.07 2.59
C VAL A 374 9.57 -17.30 3.12
N ALA A 375 9.72 -17.19 4.44
CA ALA A 375 10.85 -16.45 5.03
C ALA A 375 12.23 -17.12 4.80
N GLN A 376 12.25 -18.35 4.30
CA GLN A 376 13.46 -19.14 4.05
C GLN A 376 13.75 -19.34 2.55
N SER A 377 12.88 -18.87 1.65
CA SER A 377 12.90 -19.14 0.20
C SER A 377 13.44 -18.02 -0.68
#